data_AF-A0A0A1MBH3-F1
#
_entry.id   AF-A0A0A1MBH3-F1
#
_cell.length_a   1.000
_cell.length_b   1.000
_cell.length_c   1.000
_cell.angle_alpha   90.00
_cell.angle_beta   90.00
_cell.angle_gamma   90.00
#
_symmetry.space_group_name_H-M   'P 1'
#
loop_
_entity.id
_entity.type
_entity.pdbx_description
1 polymer ?
#
loop_
_entity_poly.entity_id
_entity_poly.type
_entity_poly.pdbx_seq_one_letter_code
_entity_poly.pdbx_strand_id
1 'polypeptide(L)'
;MRSTLGYTPFEKEKHIAELLKNKYNYESVHELALSIRSVYHSFQIDDFVNDIMDERWNELGLKARMRQIAINLGKYLPADYEQALDILDEVIAGYPAGFNDFSFMYLPDFIEVYGQDERHWDLSIAALERYTSSPLLNLP
;
A
#
# COMPACT_ATOMS: atom_id res chain seq x y z
N MET A 1 10.11 -9.60 -42.18
CA MET A 1 10.54 -9.98 -40.82
C MET A 1 9.96 -8.97 -39.83
N ARG A 2 8.92 -9.35 -39.09
CA ARG A 2 8.38 -8.51 -38.01
C ARG A 2 9.19 -8.81 -36.76
N SER A 3 9.91 -7.81 -36.28
CA SER A 3 10.58 -7.81 -34.97
C SER A 3 9.51 -7.87 -33.89
N THR A 4 9.38 -9.01 -33.22
CA THR A 4 8.81 -9.06 -31.88
C THR A 4 9.96 -8.78 -30.93
N LEU A 5 9.95 -7.63 -30.25
CA LEU A 5 10.77 -7.42 -29.06
C LEU A 5 10.42 -8.53 -28.04
N GLY A 6 11.19 -9.61 -28.07
CA GLY A 6 10.99 -10.76 -27.19
C GLY A 6 11.78 -10.55 -25.92
N TYR A 7 11.12 -10.06 -24.87
CA TYR A 7 11.70 -10.04 -23.52
C TYR A 7 11.93 -11.49 -23.04
N THR A 8 13.09 -11.74 -22.42
CA THR A 8 13.27 -12.95 -21.60
C THR A 8 12.32 -12.91 -20.38
N PRO A 9 12.01 -14.06 -19.75
CA PRO A 9 11.18 -14.09 -18.54
C PRO A 9 11.66 -13.15 -17.43
N PHE A 10 12.98 -13.07 -17.23
CA PHE A 10 13.60 -12.19 -16.24
C PHE A 10 13.44 -10.70 -16.59
N GLU A 11 13.64 -10.32 -17.84
CA GLU A 11 13.44 -8.92 -18.27
C GLU A 11 11.97 -8.51 -18.19
N LYS A 12 11.05 -9.45 -18.48
CA LYS A 12 9.62 -9.24 -18.33
C LYS A 12 9.24 -8.99 -16.87
N GLU A 13 9.76 -9.79 -15.93
CA GLU A 13 9.55 -9.60 -14.50
C GLU A 13 10.08 -8.25 -14.01
N LYS A 14 11.33 -7.91 -14.38
CA LYS A 14 11.93 -6.62 -14.06
C LYS A 14 11.11 -5.45 -14.61
N HIS A 15 10.60 -5.57 -15.83
CA HIS A 15 9.75 -4.54 -16.43
C HIS A 15 8.42 -4.38 -15.68
N ILE A 16 7.76 -5.48 -15.30
CA ILE A 16 6.53 -5.45 -14.49
C ILE A 16 6.79 -4.78 -13.14
N ALA A 17 7.89 -5.15 -12.46
CA ALA A 17 8.25 -4.56 -11.17
C ALA A 17 8.47 -3.04 -11.29
N GLU A 18 9.10 -2.56 -12.37
CA GLU A 18 9.27 -1.12 -12.61
C GLU A 18 7.94 -0.40 -12.88
N LEU A 19 7.03 -1.00 -13.66
CA LEU A 19 5.70 -0.43 -13.90
C LEU A 19 4.90 -0.29 -12.60
N LEU A 20 4.92 -1.33 -11.75
CA LEU A 20 4.26 -1.31 -10.45
C LEU A 20 4.93 -0.32 -9.49
N LYS A 21 6.27 -0.25 -9.50
CA LYS A 21 7.02 0.71 -8.67
C LYS A 21 6.61 2.15 -8.97
N ASN A 22 6.42 2.48 -10.24
CA ASN A 22 6.09 3.84 -10.68
C ASN A 22 4.66 4.27 -10.32
N LYS A 23 3.79 3.33 -9.94
CA LYS A 23 2.49 3.65 -9.33
C LYS A 23 2.66 4.34 -7.98
N TYR A 24 3.72 4.00 -7.25
CA TYR A 24 4.11 4.65 -6.01
C TYR A 24 5.01 5.85 -6.33
N ASN A 25 4.43 7.03 -6.28
CA ASN A 25 5.06 8.32 -6.56
C ASN A 25 4.47 9.40 -5.64
N TYR A 26 4.96 10.63 -5.76
CA TYR A 26 4.58 11.73 -4.85
C TYR A 26 3.08 11.96 -4.84
N GLU A 27 2.45 12.01 -6.01
CA GLU A 27 1.02 12.23 -6.17
C GLU A 27 0.22 11.12 -5.46
N SER A 28 0.53 9.85 -5.72
CA SER A 28 -0.17 8.71 -5.09
C SER A 28 -0.05 8.69 -3.56
N VAL A 29 1.11 9.04 -3.00
CA VAL A 29 1.35 9.05 -1.55
C VAL A 29 0.66 10.25 -0.91
N HIS A 30 0.68 11.40 -1.58
CA HIS A 30 -0.02 12.59 -1.13
C HIS A 30 -1.55 12.40 -1.18
N GLU A 31 -2.08 11.76 -2.22
CA GLU A 31 -3.50 11.37 -2.30
C GLU A 31 -3.88 10.41 -1.19
N LEU A 32 -3.07 9.38 -0.91
CA LEU A 32 -3.27 8.50 0.24
C LEU A 32 -3.32 9.29 1.55
N ALA A 33 -2.39 10.23 1.76
CA ALA A 33 -2.34 11.06 2.96
C ALA A 33 -3.59 11.94 3.11
N LEU A 34 -4.11 12.49 2.00
CA LEU A 34 -5.37 13.24 1.98
C LEU A 34 -6.57 12.36 2.33
N SER A 35 -6.65 11.15 1.74
CA SER A 35 -7.70 10.18 2.05
C SER A 35 -7.68 9.80 3.53
N ILE A 36 -6.51 9.49 4.09
CA ILE A 36 -6.37 9.21 5.52
C ILE A 36 -6.80 10.40 6.36
N ARG A 37 -6.38 11.64 6.03
CA ARG A 37 -6.77 12.83 6.79
C ARG A 37 -8.28 13.06 6.79
N SER A 38 -8.98 12.66 5.73
CA SER A 38 -10.45 12.81 5.67
C SER A 38 -11.19 11.94 6.69
N VAL A 39 -10.60 10.81 7.07
CA VAL A 39 -11.11 9.89 8.12
C VAL A 39 -10.50 10.26 9.49
N TYR A 40 -9.18 10.41 9.53
CA TYR A 40 -8.38 10.68 10.72
C TYR A 40 -7.79 12.10 10.68
N HIS A 41 -8.56 13.06 11.21
CA HIS A 41 -8.32 14.50 11.05
C HIS A 41 -6.97 15.02 11.55
N SER A 42 -6.36 14.35 12.53
CA SER A 42 -5.04 14.71 13.08
C SER A 42 -3.86 14.15 12.28
N PHE A 43 -4.10 13.48 11.15
CA PHE A 43 -3.03 12.95 10.29
C PHE A 43 -2.15 14.07 9.71
N GLN A 44 -0.84 13.94 9.89
CA GLN A 44 0.16 14.94 9.51
C GLN A 44 0.63 14.70 8.07
N ILE A 45 -0.13 15.21 7.10
CA ILE A 45 0.12 14.94 5.66
C ILE A 45 1.54 15.28 5.23
N ASP A 46 1.98 16.51 5.48
CA ASP A 46 3.26 16.98 4.95
C ASP A 46 4.42 16.18 5.53
N ASP A 47 4.38 15.90 6.83
CA ASP A 47 5.41 15.10 7.51
C ASP A 47 5.42 13.64 7.00
N PHE A 48 4.25 13.02 6.84
CA PHE A 48 4.13 11.67 6.28
C PHE A 48 4.68 11.57 4.86
N VAL A 49 4.33 12.52 3.99
CA VAL A 49 4.81 12.53 2.59
C VAL A 49 6.32 12.77 2.54
N ASN A 50 6.84 13.72 3.33
CA ASN A 50 8.27 14.04 3.36
C ASN A 50 9.12 12.88 3.87
N ASP A 51 8.65 12.14 4.88
CA ASP A 51 9.37 10.98 5.41
C ASP A 51 9.36 9.76 4.48
N ILE A 52 8.33 9.63 3.62
CA ILE A 52 8.31 8.60 2.58
C ILE A 52 9.21 9.01 1.41
N MET A 53 9.12 10.28 1.00
CA MET A 53 9.82 10.84 -0.17
C MET A 53 11.21 11.38 0.20
N ASP A 54 11.95 10.61 0.98
CA ASP A 54 13.31 10.96 1.38
C ASP A 54 14.31 10.89 0.21
N GLU A 55 15.56 11.27 0.48
CA GLU A 55 16.64 11.27 -0.51
C GLU A 55 16.91 9.89 -1.14
N ARG A 56 16.50 8.80 -0.48
CA ARG A 56 16.72 7.41 -0.91
C ARG A 56 15.57 6.87 -1.75
N TRP A 57 14.41 7.54 -1.77
CA TRP A 57 13.19 7.08 -2.46
C TRP A 57 13.41 6.64 -3.90
N ASN A 58 14.24 7.37 -4.64
CA ASN A 58 14.52 7.09 -6.05
C ASN A 58 15.35 5.81 -6.26
N GLU A 59 16.06 5.36 -5.24
CA GLU A 59 16.88 4.13 -5.26
C GLU A 59 16.07 2.89 -4.84
N LEU A 60 14.91 3.08 -4.19
CA LEU A 60 14.10 1.98 -3.69
C LEU A 60 13.42 1.22 -4.84
N GLY A 61 13.55 -0.11 -4.81
CA GLY A 61 12.72 -1.02 -5.61
C GLY A 61 11.29 -1.13 -5.09
N LEU A 62 10.42 -1.81 -5.83
CA LEU A 62 8.98 -1.94 -5.53
C LEU A 62 8.67 -2.34 -4.08
N LYS A 63 9.19 -3.49 -3.61
CA LYS A 63 8.92 -3.99 -2.23
C LYS A 63 9.48 -3.04 -1.17
N ALA A 64 10.60 -2.37 -1.44
CA ALA A 64 11.17 -1.41 -0.51
C ALA A 64 10.31 -0.14 -0.39
N ARG A 65 9.69 0.33 -1.48
CA ARG A 65 8.70 1.42 -1.43
C ARG A 65 7.46 1.03 -0.63
N MET A 66 6.95 -0.19 -0.83
CA MET A 66 5.81 -0.72 -0.06
C MET A 66 6.13 -0.75 1.44
N ARG A 67 7.31 -1.25 1.82
CA ARG A 67 7.81 -1.24 3.21
C ARG A 67 7.95 0.17 3.78
N GLN A 68 8.49 1.11 3.00
CA GLN A 68 8.64 2.51 3.43
C GLN A 68 7.27 3.15 3.73
N ILE A 69 6.27 2.92 2.88
CA ILE A 69 4.90 3.39 3.10
C ILE A 69 4.32 2.73 4.35
N ALA A 70 4.42 1.41 4.49
CA ALA A 70 3.91 0.67 5.64
C ALA A 70 4.51 1.17 6.97
N ILE A 71 5.82 1.36 7.04
CA ILE A 71 6.50 1.88 8.24
C ILE A 71 5.99 3.28 8.59
N ASN A 72 5.83 4.15 7.60
CA ASN A 72 5.32 5.50 7.85
C ASN A 72 3.84 5.49 8.22
N LEU A 73 3.02 4.57 7.69
CA LEU A 73 1.65 4.40 8.17
C LEU A 73 1.63 4.09 9.67
N GLY A 74 2.46 3.16 10.15
CA GLY A 74 2.52 2.86 11.59
C GLY A 74 3.15 3.96 12.45
N LYS A 75 3.89 4.89 11.86
CA LYS A 75 4.39 6.09 12.54
C LYS A 75 3.29 7.16 12.73
N TYR A 76 2.42 7.33 11.74
CA TYR A 76 1.47 8.45 11.67
C TYR A 76 0.01 8.08 11.98
N LEU A 77 -0.34 6.80 11.91
CA LEU A 77 -1.61 6.26 12.40
C LEU A 77 -1.58 6.08 13.94
N PRO A 78 -2.74 5.86 14.58
CA PRO A 78 -2.78 5.49 15.98
C PRO A 78 -1.89 4.28 16.30
N ALA A 79 -1.27 4.30 17.48
CA ALA A 79 -0.45 3.18 17.97
C ALA A 79 -1.28 1.93 18.29
N ASP A 80 -2.59 2.10 18.49
CA ASP A 80 -3.52 0.98 18.60
C ASP A 80 -3.75 0.37 17.21
N TYR A 81 -3.41 -0.90 17.08
CA TYR A 81 -3.41 -1.60 15.80
C TYR A 81 -4.82 -1.78 15.23
N GLU A 82 -5.80 -2.07 16.09
CA GLU A 82 -7.20 -2.25 15.66
C GLU A 82 -7.74 -0.94 15.11
N GLN A 83 -7.51 0.17 15.82
CA GLN A 83 -7.89 1.50 15.36
C GLN A 83 -7.19 1.90 14.06
N ALA A 84 -5.90 1.54 13.90
CA ALA A 84 -5.18 1.80 12.66
C ALA A 84 -5.80 1.03 11.47
N LEU A 85 -6.24 -0.22 11.68
CA LEU A 85 -6.94 -0.99 10.66
C LEU A 85 -8.31 -0.42 10.32
N ASP A 86 -9.09 -0.01 11.31
CA ASP A 86 -10.40 0.62 11.08
C ASP A 86 -10.27 1.86 10.19
N ILE A 87 -9.26 2.71 10.44
CA ILE A 87 -8.98 3.89 9.61
C ILE A 87 -8.61 3.47 8.17
N LEU A 88 -7.74 2.47 8.02
CA LEU A 88 -7.33 1.98 6.69
C LEU A 88 -8.52 1.38 5.92
N ASP A 89 -9.39 0.65 6.60
CA ASP A 89 -10.61 0.08 6.04
C ASP A 89 -11.58 1.16 5.56
N GLU A 90 -11.80 2.22 6.35
CA GLU A 90 -12.62 3.36 5.95
C GLU A 90 -12.03 4.11 4.75
N VAL A 91 -10.70 4.29 4.73
CA VAL A 91 -10.00 4.89 3.60
C VAL A 91 -10.23 4.07 2.33
N ILE A 92 -10.09 2.75 2.39
CA ILE A 92 -10.31 1.84 1.25
C ILE A 92 -11.77 1.91 0.78
N ALA A 93 -12.73 1.94 1.71
CA ALA A 93 -14.15 2.04 1.40
C ALA A 93 -14.53 3.36 0.69
N GLY A 94 -13.71 4.42 0.86
CA GLY A 94 -13.86 5.70 0.16
C GLY A 94 -13.44 5.66 -1.31
N TYR A 95 -12.68 4.64 -1.74
CA TYR A 95 -12.29 4.50 -3.15
C TYR A 95 -13.42 3.90 -4.00
N PRO A 96 -13.49 4.24 -5.31
CA PRO A 96 -14.48 3.66 -6.21
C PRO A 96 -14.42 2.13 -6.24
N ALA A 97 -15.57 1.47 -6.37
CA ALA A 97 -15.61 0.02 -6.53
C ALA A 97 -14.74 -0.44 -7.73
N GLY A 98 -13.88 -1.44 -7.51
CA GLY A 98 -12.94 -1.92 -8.51
C GLY A 98 -11.65 -1.09 -8.63
N PHE A 99 -11.46 -0.07 -7.79
CA PHE A 99 -10.19 0.62 -7.61
C PHE A 99 -9.21 -0.31 -6.88
N ASN A 100 -8.64 -1.27 -7.59
CA ASN A 100 -7.51 -2.06 -7.09
C ASN A 100 -6.59 -2.46 -8.24
N ASP A 101 -5.84 -1.49 -8.76
CA ASP A 101 -4.84 -1.66 -9.81
C ASP A 101 -3.44 -1.96 -9.23
N PHE A 102 -3.41 -2.71 -8.12
CA PHE A 102 -2.22 -2.98 -7.29
C PHE A 102 -1.71 -1.77 -6.49
N SER A 103 -2.50 -0.69 -6.36
CA SER A 103 -2.12 0.48 -5.56
C SER A 103 -2.10 0.21 -4.04
N PHE A 104 -2.74 -0.86 -3.57
CA PHE A 104 -2.84 -1.17 -2.14
C PHE A 104 -1.93 -2.29 -1.65
N MET A 105 -0.89 -2.66 -2.41
CA MET A 105 0.00 -3.76 -2.01
C MET A 105 0.77 -3.47 -0.71
N TYR A 106 0.92 -2.21 -0.29
CA TYR A 106 1.52 -1.86 1.00
C TYR A 106 0.64 -2.24 2.20
N LEU A 107 -0.66 -2.51 2.03
CA LEU A 107 -1.54 -2.87 3.15
C LEU A 107 -1.18 -4.25 3.73
N PRO A 108 -1.01 -5.33 2.95
CA PRO A 108 -0.44 -6.57 3.49
C PRO A 108 0.93 -6.39 4.15
N ASP A 109 1.77 -5.47 3.64
CA ASP A 109 3.07 -5.16 4.23
C ASP A 109 2.92 -4.48 5.61
N PHE A 110 1.91 -3.63 5.78
CA PHE A 110 1.56 -3.05 7.08
C PHE A 110 1.16 -4.13 8.10
N ILE A 111 0.38 -5.14 7.69
CA ILE A 111 0.06 -6.28 8.56
C ILE A 111 1.32 -7.09 8.92
N GLU A 112 2.20 -7.31 7.93
CA GLU A 112 3.48 -7.99 8.13
C GLU A 112 4.34 -7.29 9.19
N VAL A 113 4.34 -5.95 9.24
CA VAL A 113 5.15 -5.17 10.18
C VAL A 113 4.49 -5.02 11.56
N TYR A 114 3.18 -4.76 11.62
CA TYR A 114 2.51 -4.34 12.86
C TYR A 114 1.54 -5.38 13.46
N GLY A 115 1.12 -6.37 12.68
CA GLY A 115 0.11 -7.35 13.06
C GLY A 115 0.64 -8.64 13.70
N GLN A 116 1.90 -8.66 14.16
CA GLN A 116 2.59 -9.88 14.58
C GLN A 116 2.30 -10.33 16.03
N ASP A 117 1.65 -9.50 16.84
CA ASP A 117 1.24 -9.87 18.21
C ASP A 117 0.17 -10.96 18.16
N GLU A 118 0.33 -11.99 19.00
CA GLU A 118 -0.61 -13.13 19.10
C GLU A 118 -2.05 -12.64 19.37
N ARG A 119 -2.22 -11.56 20.14
CA ARG A 119 -3.55 -11.00 20.43
C ARG A 119 -4.25 -10.44 19.19
N HIS A 120 -3.50 -10.09 18.14
CA HIS A 120 -4.03 -9.58 16.88
C HIS A 120 -4.12 -10.65 15.80
N TRP A 121 -3.78 -11.92 16.10
CA TRP A 121 -3.67 -12.97 15.08
C TRP A 121 -4.90 -13.05 14.16
N ASP A 122 -6.09 -13.22 14.74
CA ASP A 122 -7.33 -13.36 13.97
C ASP A 122 -7.63 -12.11 13.14
N LEU A 123 -7.36 -10.93 13.70
CA LEU A 123 -7.56 -9.65 13.04
C LEU A 123 -6.59 -9.47 11.86
N SER A 124 -5.32 -9.81 12.05
CA SER A 124 -4.27 -9.75 11.04
C SER A 124 -4.57 -10.70 9.87
N ILE A 125 -5.02 -11.93 10.16
CA ILE A 125 -5.41 -12.88 9.12
C ILE A 125 -6.62 -12.36 8.34
N ALA A 126 -7.66 -11.89 9.02
CA ALA A 126 -8.84 -11.32 8.36
C ALA A 126 -8.50 -10.09 7.48
N ALA A 127 -7.59 -9.22 7.95
CA ALA A 127 -7.12 -8.07 7.19
C ALA A 127 -6.30 -8.50 5.95
N LEU A 128 -5.41 -9.48 6.09
CA LEU A 128 -4.65 -10.04 4.96
C LEU A 128 -5.58 -10.63 3.90
N GLU A 129 -6.59 -11.41 4.30
CA GLU A 129 -7.59 -11.95 3.38
C GLU A 129 -8.32 -10.83 2.64
N ARG A 130 -8.75 -9.79 3.36
CA ARG A 130 -9.46 -8.64 2.79
C ARG A 130 -8.62 -7.87 1.77
N TYR A 131 -7.35 -7.61 2.08
CA TYR A 131 -6.47 -6.79 1.24
C TYR A 131 -5.87 -7.54 0.05
N THR A 132 -5.86 -8.87 0.10
CA THR A 132 -5.32 -9.72 -0.98
C THR A 132 -6.40 -10.37 -1.84
N SER A 133 -7.65 -10.45 -1.34
CA SER A 133 -8.76 -10.96 -2.12
C SER A 133 -9.12 -9.99 -3.24
N SER A 134 -8.91 -10.44 -4.48
CA SER A 134 -9.38 -9.74 -5.68
C SER A 134 -10.90 -9.47 -5.59
N PRO A 135 -11.40 -8.27 -5.96
CA PRO A 135 -12.82 -7.93 -5.91
C PRO A 135 -13.73 -8.86 -6.75
N LEU A 136 -13.16 -9.73 -7.59
CA LEU A 136 -13.90 -10.62 -8.48
C LEU A 136 -14.59 -11.82 -7.80
N LEU A 137 -14.35 -12.07 -6.51
CA LEU A 137 -14.96 -13.19 -5.79
C LEU A 137 -16.25 -12.83 -5.03
N ASN A 138 -16.65 -11.55 -4.99
CA ASN A 138 -17.81 -11.09 -4.22
C ASN A 138 -18.84 -10.32 -5.08
N LEU A 139 -19.00 -10.68 -6.35
CA LEU A 139 -20.21 -10.31 -7.09
C LEU A 139 -21.34 -11.28 -6.71
N PRO A 140 -22.54 -10.79 -6.36
CA PRO A 140 -23.70 -11.64 -6.10
C PRO A 140 -24.15 -12.41 -7.35
#